data_AF-A0A7I8CWN5-F1
#
_entry.id   AF-A0A7I8CWN5-F1
#
_cell.length_a   1.000
_cell.length_b   1.000
_cell.length_c   1.000
_cell.angle_alpha   90.00
_cell.angle_beta   90.00
_cell.angle_gamma   90.00
#
_symmetry.space_group_name_H-M   'P 1'
#
loop_
_entity.id
_entity.type
_entity.pdbx_description
1 polymer ?
#
loop_
_entity_poly.entity_id
_entity_poly.type
_entity_poly.pdbx_seq_one_letter_code
_entity_poly.pdbx_strand_id
1 'polypeptide(L)'
;MHTRRVVICVLLLAAMLVAGCQGNGNGTASVAPAGLTERDVAVVYPQGTEIVPNTLSSSGLITHCSVSPPLPAGLLLDPQTCAITGTPNGVSPDTIYTIDASDPAGSESIRVEIEVKPEAIAPETLSYLNPAVIYTTNAPIIPNTPIATGGEITLYSISPALPAGLLLDPQTGIISGTPSAVSPPSVYTVIGSNSVDSVEVQLAIEVHAAIQPPAGLSYWDLAPVYVVGQPISYDEPLSTGDEITFFSVSPALPDGLSINAQTGAISGTPTTVQPPTTYTIMGSNSAGSVTVQIVIGVDDPVTGEWTPASSMNQARFRHTATLLRNGQVLVAAGTRKQATASAELYAPATNTWTSTGSLSQARQSHSATLLPDGRVLVAGGFKTGVGSEQSSAELYDPASGSWSSTGSMSDARDLHTATLLPNGLVLVTGGEGKAGALSSAELYNPATGNWSPTGSMAQARFSHTATLLANGLVLVVGGASDSGALSSAELYNPATGTWSPTGSMSQVRTDFATALLPDGTVLALAGTDGNTELSSAERYAPATGTWTQTGSLIHARDLLTATLLPNGRVLATAGLAGSDLYSDELYDPATGTWTQTASLGWAREQHTATLLADGRVLIAGGIGRGILARAELFH
;
A
#
# COMPACT_ATOMS: atom_id res chain seq x y z
N MET A 1 -54.67 67.39 -30.23
CA MET A 1 -55.91 68.14 -29.91
C MET A 1 -55.55 69.36 -29.09
N HIS A 2 -55.42 70.52 -29.74
CA HIS A 2 -55.89 71.73 -29.09
C HIS A 2 -57.19 72.10 -29.78
N THR A 3 -58.24 72.29 -28.98
CA THR A 3 -59.52 72.80 -29.45
C THR A 3 -59.74 74.13 -28.74
N ARG A 4 -60.13 75.13 -29.56
CA ARG A 4 -60.78 76.40 -29.21
C ARG A 4 -59.82 77.52 -28.75
N ARG A 5 -59.97 78.78 -29.18
CA ARG A 5 -61.01 79.52 -29.95
C ARG A 5 -60.34 80.80 -30.50
N VAL A 6 -60.56 81.19 -31.78
CA VAL A 6 -61.48 82.27 -32.29
C VAL A 6 -61.32 83.59 -31.50
N VAL A 7 -61.20 84.81 -32.04
CA VAL A 7 -61.97 85.59 -33.05
C VAL A 7 -61.19 86.94 -33.23
N ILE A 8 -61.05 87.64 -34.37
CA ILE A 8 -61.88 88.74 -34.96
C ILE A 8 -60.98 89.39 -36.05
N CYS A 9 -61.32 89.38 -37.34
CA CYS A 9 -62.28 90.22 -38.09
C CYS A 9 -61.77 91.63 -38.48
N VAL A 10 -62.04 91.99 -39.75
CA VAL A 10 -62.23 93.32 -40.40
C VAL A 10 -61.44 93.33 -41.73
N LEU A 11 -62.06 92.98 -42.88
CA LEU A 11 -62.85 93.87 -43.79
C LEU A 11 -61.95 94.99 -44.35
N LEU A 12 -61.88 95.33 -45.65
CA LEU A 12 -62.89 95.29 -46.70
C LEU A 12 -62.26 95.73 -48.05
N LEU A 13 -62.74 95.10 -49.12
CA LEU A 13 -63.09 95.67 -50.42
C LEU A 13 -62.02 96.03 -51.49
N ALA A 14 -62.18 95.33 -52.63
CA ALA A 14 -61.92 95.76 -54.00
C ALA A 14 -62.73 97.04 -54.35
N ALA A 15 -62.61 97.75 -55.46
CA ALA A 15 -62.00 97.54 -56.78
C ALA A 15 -61.88 98.93 -57.45
N MET A 16 -61.03 99.09 -58.47
CA MET A 16 -61.41 99.67 -59.77
C MET A 16 -60.19 99.75 -60.71
N LEU A 17 -60.44 99.45 -61.98
CA LEU A 17 -59.50 99.54 -63.11
C LEU A 17 -59.02 100.98 -63.35
N VAL A 18 -57.78 101.15 -63.83
CA VAL A 18 -57.43 102.03 -64.98
C VAL A 18 -56.17 101.49 -65.68
N ALA A 19 -56.19 101.46 -67.01
CA ALA A 19 -55.04 101.14 -67.86
C ALA A 19 -54.22 102.41 -68.21
N GLY A 20 -52.89 102.25 -68.40
CA GLY A 20 -52.14 103.10 -69.35
C GLY A 20 -50.91 103.86 -68.82
N CYS A 21 -49.73 103.26 -69.09
CA CYS A 21 -48.47 103.85 -69.60
C CYS A 21 -47.61 104.89 -68.83
N GLN A 22 -46.32 104.49 -68.75
CA GLN A 22 -45.04 105.23 -68.83
C GLN A 22 -44.44 105.95 -67.61
N GLY A 23 -43.17 105.60 -67.32
CA GLY A 23 -42.22 106.42 -66.55
C GLY A 23 -41.02 105.65 -65.98
N ASN A 24 -39.82 105.88 -66.53
CA ASN A 24 -38.50 105.33 -66.15
C ASN A 24 -38.08 105.54 -64.69
N GLY A 25 -37.27 104.62 -64.13
CA GLY A 25 -36.50 104.82 -62.89
C GLY A 25 -35.57 103.64 -62.56
N ASN A 26 -34.30 103.92 -62.23
CA ASN A 26 -33.14 103.04 -62.30
C ASN A 26 -32.77 102.36 -60.96
N GLY A 27 -32.45 101.05 -61.01
CA GLY A 27 -31.56 100.20 -60.19
C GLY A 27 -31.16 100.49 -58.73
N THR A 28 -31.37 99.47 -57.87
CA THR A 28 -30.28 98.80 -57.12
C THR A 28 -30.40 97.30 -57.35
N ALA A 29 -29.40 96.68 -57.97
CA ALA A 29 -29.36 95.22 -58.20
C ALA A 29 -29.16 94.48 -56.87
N SER A 30 -30.02 93.49 -56.54
CA SER A 30 -29.73 92.59 -55.42
C SER A 30 -28.51 91.74 -55.76
N VAL A 31 -27.68 91.47 -54.75
CA VAL A 31 -26.51 90.59 -54.88
C VAL A 31 -26.94 89.20 -54.43
N ALA A 32 -26.74 88.22 -55.31
CA ALA A 32 -27.09 86.83 -55.03
C ALA A 32 -26.39 86.32 -53.75
N PRO A 33 -27.00 85.37 -53.01
CA PRO A 33 -26.34 84.67 -51.92
C PRO A 33 -24.94 84.16 -52.34
N ALA A 34 -23.93 84.43 -51.51
CA ALA A 34 -22.54 84.09 -51.78
C ALA A 34 -21.78 83.78 -50.45
N GLY A 35 -20.85 82.84 -50.48
CA GLY A 35 -20.01 82.46 -49.33
C GLY A 35 -20.77 81.68 -48.25
N LEU A 36 -21.65 80.77 -48.64
CA LEU A 36 -22.44 79.97 -47.68
C LEU A 36 -21.55 79.22 -46.68
N THR A 37 -21.86 79.31 -45.40
CA THR A 37 -21.22 78.51 -44.32
C THR A 37 -22.28 78.03 -43.34
N GLU A 38 -22.30 76.72 -43.09
CA GLU A 38 -23.17 76.05 -42.11
C GLU A 38 -22.47 75.87 -40.77
N ARG A 39 -23.23 75.81 -39.66
CA ARG A 39 -22.65 75.60 -38.32
C ARG A 39 -21.96 74.24 -38.23
N ASP A 40 -22.67 73.19 -38.64
CA ASP A 40 -22.16 71.82 -38.68
C ASP A 40 -22.28 71.28 -40.11
N VAL A 41 -21.14 70.97 -40.73
CA VAL A 41 -21.09 70.41 -42.11
C VAL A 41 -21.21 68.89 -42.15
N ALA A 42 -21.03 68.21 -41.00
CA ALA A 42 -21.28 66.78 -40.79
C ALA A 42 -21.75 66.54 -39.35
N VAL A 43 -22.92 65.91 -39.16
CA VAL A 43 -23.56 65.75 -37.84
C VAL A 43 -24.38 64.47 -37.74
N VAL A 44 -24.31 63.82 -36.57
CA VAL A 44 -25.15 62.65 -36.23
C VAL A 44 -26.20 63.07 -35.21
N TYR A 45 -27.48 62.95 -35.55
CA TYR A 45 -28.59 63.25 -34.65
C TYR A 45 -29.19 61.97 -34.06
N PRO A 46 -29.49 61.93 -32.75
CA PRO A 46 -30.29 60.84 -32.18
C PRO A 46 -31.77 61.01 -32.55
N GLN A 47 -32.38 59.94 -33.02
CA GLN A 47 -33.81 59.85 -33.28
C GLN A 47 -34.58 60.17 -31.99
N GLY A 48 -35.60 61.02 -32.08
CA GLY A 48 -36.48 61.37 -30.96
C GLY A 48 -36.01 62.58 -30.13
N THR A 49 -34.78 63.07 -30.34
CA THR A 49 -34.26 64.26 -29.63
C THR A 49 -34.34 65.52 -30.50
N GLU A 50 -34.84 66.63 -29.96
CA GLU A 50 -34.85 67.92 -30.66
C GLU A 50 -33.42 68.42 -30.91
N ILE A 51 -33.11 68.75 -32.17
CA ILE A 51 -31.77 69.21 -32.54
C ILE A 51 -31.56 70.66 -32.13
N VAL A 52 -30.32 71.01 -31.80
CA VAL A 52 -29.94 72.43 -31.77
C VAL A 52 -29.90 72.92 -33.22
N PRO A 53 -30.68 73.96 -33.60
CA PRO A 53 -30.83 74.41 -34.98
C PRO A 53 -29.49 74.52 -35.73
N ASN A 54 -29.32 73.81 -36.84
CA ASN A 54 -28.15 73.99 -37.71
C ASN A 54 -28.43 75.21 -38.60
N THR A 55 -27.60 76.23 -38.51
CA THR A 55 -27.90 77.55 -39.07
C THR A 55 -26.88 77.93 -40.12
N LEU A 56 -27.40 78.41 -41.26
CA LEU A 56 -26.64 78.82 -42.42
C LEU A 56 -26.37 80.33 -42.40
N SER A 57 -25.15 80.72 -42.73
CA SER A 57 -24.73 82.12 -42.89
C SER A 57 -24.39 82.41 -44.35
N SER A 58 -24.76 83.60 -44.83
CA SER A 58 -24.56 84.07 -46.22
C SER A 58 -24.23 85.56 -46.23
N SER A 59 -23.41 85.99 -47.19
CA SER A 59 -23.10 87.42 -47.41
C SER A 59 -24.18 88.17 -48.21
N GLY A 60 -25.08 87.46 -48.90
CA GLY A 60 -26.23 87.99 -49.62
C GLY A 60 -27.57 87.60 -48.96
N LEU A 61 -28.63 88.36 -49.23
CA LEU A 61 -29.97 88.11 -48.66
C LEU A 61 -30.53 86.79 -49.20
N ILE A 62 -31.03 85.93 -48.31
CA ILE A 62 -31.72 84.70 -48.71
C ILE A 62 -33.22 84.96 -48.67
N THR A 63 -33.92 84.63 -49.75
CA THR A 63 -35.39 84.75 -49.81
C THR A 63 -36.08 83.42 -50.10
N HIS A 64 -35.32 82.40 -50.54
CA HIS A 64 -35.82 81.06 -50.77
C HIS A 64 -34.72 80.00 -50.57
N CYS A 65 -35.02 78.95 -49.80
CA CYS A 65 -34.16 77.79 -49.58
C CYS A 65 -34.84 76.49 -50.03
N SER A 66 -34.07 75.60 -50.63
CA SER A 66 -34.48 74.22 -50.91
C SER A 66 -33.38 73.22 -50.55
N VAL A 67 -33.76 71.97 -50.26
CA VAL A 67 -32.82 70.89 -49.92
C VAL A 67 -33.11 69.64 -50.75
N SER A 68 -32.06 68.99 -51.23
CA SER A 68 -32.14 67.73 -51.97
C SER A 68 -31.02 66.77 -51.56
N PRO A 69 -31.33 65.49 -51.26
CA PRO A 69 -32.67 64.88 -51.17
C PRO A 69 -33.49 65.46 -49.98
N PRO A 70 -34.78 65.10 -49.81
CA PRO A 70 -35.56 65.53 -48.65
C PRO A 70 -34.89 65.14 -47.33
N LEU A 71 -34.89 66.05 -46.35
CA LEU A 71 -34.31 65.81 -45.02
C LEU A 71 -34.97 64.60 -44.33
N PRO A 72 -34.26 63.92 -43.40
CA PRO A 72 -34.83 62.86 -42.58
C PRO A 72 -36.13 63.30 -41.91
N ALA A 73 -37.09 62.38 -41.80
CA ALA A 73 -38.40 62.69 -41.26
C ALA A 73 -38.29 63.34 -39.86
N GLY A 74 -39.02 64.43 -39.65
CA GLY A 74 -38.99 65.22 -38.41
C GLY A 74 -37.99 66.38 -38.41
N LEU A 75 -37.06 66.43 -39.38
CA LEU A 75 -36.25 67.62 -39.66
C LEU A 75 -36.89 68.49 -40.74
N LEU A 76 -36.81 69.80 -40.57
CA LEU A 76 -37.38 70.80 -41.46
C LEU A 76 -36.32 71.85 -41.81
N LEU A 77 -36.29 72.24 -43.08
CA LEU A 77 -35.53 73.40 -43.56
C LEU A 77 -36.42 74.63 -43.50
N ASP A 78 -35.98 75.68 -42.81
CA ASP A 78 -36.63 76.98 -42.87
C ASP A 78 -36.43 77.61 -44.28
N PRO A 79 -37.50 77.96 -45.00
CA PRO A 79 -37.41 78.39 -46.40
C PRO A 79 -36.82 79.79 -46.59
N GLN A 80 -36.59 80.55 -45.51
CA GLN A 80 -36.07 81.93 -45.58
C GLN A 80 -34.68 82.07 -44.94
N THR A 81 -34.33 81.21 -43.98
CA THR A 81 -33.05 81.24 -43.27
C THR A 81 -32.14 80.05 -43.57
N CYS A 82 -32.68 79.02 -44.25
CA CYS A 82 -32.04 77.73 -44.48
C CYS A 82 -31.66 76.99 -43.18
N ALA A 83 -32.17 77.39 -42.02
CA ALA A 83 -31.89 76.69 -40.78
C ALA A 83 -32.58 75.32 -40.75
N ILE A 84 -31.83 74.27 -40.41
CA ILE A 84 -32.38 72.94 -40.17
C ILE A 84 -32.78 72.84 -38.70
N THR A 85 -34.05 72.51 -38.45
CA THR A 85 -34.63 72.40 -37.11
C THR A 85 -35.51 71.17 -36.99
N GLY A 86 -35.90 70.82 -35.75
CA GLY A 86 -36.90 69.79 -35.47
C GLY A 86 -36.37 68.60 -34.67
N THR A 87 -37.17 67.55 -34.61
CA THR A 87 -36.88 66.31 -33.89
C THR A 87 -36.93 65.16 -34.89
N PRO A 88 -35.78 64.59 -35.30
CA PRO A 88 -35.75 63.46 -36.22
C PRO A 88 -36.59 62.32 -35.65
N ASN A 89 -37.51 61.75 -36.43
CA ASN A 89 -38.39 60.67 -35.98
C ASN A 89 -38.21 59.37 -36.78
N GLY A 90 -37.24 59.35 -37.72
CA GLY A 90 -36.83 58.15 -38.44
C GLY A 90 -35.30 58.08 -38.59
N VAL A 91 -34.75 56.88 -38.47
CA VAL A 91 -33.33 56.59 -38.70
C VAL A 91 -32.99 56.84 -40.16
N SER A 92 -31.87 57.51 -40.41
CA SER A 92 -31.33 57.70 -41.76
C SER A 92 -29.84 57.37 -41.77
N PRO A 93 -29.36 56.66 -42.79
CA PRO A 93 -27.92 56.43 -42.94
C PRO A 93 -27.21 57.76 -43.21
N ASP A 94 -25.90 57.74 -43.07
CA ASP A 94 -25.05 58.88 -43.39
C ASP A 94 -25.28 59.36 -44.84
N THR A 95 -25.86 60.56 -44.99
CA THR A 95 -26.35 61.07 -46.27
C THR A 95 -25.94 62.52 -46.45
N ILE A 96 -25.42 62.86 -47.63
CA ILE A 96 -25.05 64.22 -48.00
C ILE A 96 -26.26 64.93 -48.63
N TYR A 97 -26.70 66.00 -47.99
CA TYR A 97 -27.79 66.88 -48.43
C TYR A 97 -27.20 68.14 -49.07
N THR A 98 -27.72 68.52 -50.23
CA THR A 98 -27.37 69.79 -50.88
C THR A 98 -28.46 70.82 -50.58
N ILE A 99 -28.08 71.92 -49.96
CA ILE A 99 -28.97 73.05 -49.63
C ILE A 99 -28.68 74.15 -50.63
N ASP A 100 -29.70 74.54 -51.39
CA ASP A 100 -29.67 75.66 -52.34
C ASP A 100 -30.31 76.88 -51.69
N ALA A 101 -29.54 77.95 -51.52
CA ALA A 101 -30.01 79.24 -51.02
C ALA A 101 -30.09 80.25 -52.17
N SER A 102 -31.22 80.93 -52.31
CA SER A 102 -31.49 81.79 -53.47
C SER A 102 -32.23 83.08 -53.16
N ASP A 103 -32.04 84.05 -54.07
CA ASP A 103 -32.81 85.28 -54.20
C ASP A 103 -33.13 85.54 -55.69
N PRO A 104 -33.88 86.61 -56.04
CA PRO A 104 -34.14 86.95 -57.44
C PRO A 104 -32.89 87.24 -58.29
N ALA A 105 -31.71 87.50 -57.68
CA ALA A 105 -30.46 87.74 -58.39
C ALA A 105 -29.63 86.47 -58.64
N GLY A 106 -29.83 85.39 -57.88
CA GLY A 106 -29.16 84.10 -58.13
C GLY A 106 -29.24 83.11 -56.96
N SER A 107 -28.51 82.01 -57.08
CA SER A 107 -28.46 80.93 -56.09
C SER A 107 -27.04 80.41 -55.87
N GLU A 108 -26.72 79.99 -54.64
CA GLU A 108 -25.52 79.23 -54.29
C GLU A 108 -25.90 78.00 -53.46
N SER A 109 -25.10 76.93 -53.51
CA SER A 109 -25.38 75.67 -52.83
C SER A 109 -24.28 75.29 -51.84
N ILE A 110 -24.66 74.68 -50.72
CA ILE A 110 -23.73 74.03 -49.77
C ILE A 110 -24.14 72.57 -49.52
N ARG A 111 -23.18 71.74 -49.11
CA ARG A 111 -23.42 70.34 -48.74
C ARG A 111 -23.28 70.13 -47.24
N VAL A 112 -24.25 69.45 -46.65
CA VAL A 112 -24.26 69.05 -45.23
C VAL A 112 -24.49 67.55 -45.15
N GLU A 113 -23.67 66.87 -44.38
CA GLU A 113 -23.78 65.43 -44.13
C GLU A 113 -24.55 65.18 -42.82
N ILE A 114 -25.66 64.42 -42.90
CA ILE A 114 -26.52 64.13 -41.76
C ILE A 114 -26.79 62.63 -41.68
N GLU A 115 -26.51 62.05 -40.52
CA GLU A 115 -26.90 60.71 -40.12
C GLU A 115 -27.90 60.80 -38.95
N VAL A 116 -28.98 60.01 -38.96
CA VAL A 116 -29.90 59.90 -37.81
C VAL A 116 -29.83 58.48 -37.28
N LYS A 117 -29.32 58.29 -36.06
CA LYS A 117 -29.24 56.98 -35.39
C LYS A 117 -30.41 56.78 -34.42
N PRO A 118 -30.85 55.53 -34.16
CA PRO A 118 -31.76 55.27 -33.06
C PRO A 118 -31.19 55.82 -31.75
N GLU A 119 -32.06 56.30 -30.85
CA GLU A 119 -31.66 56.58 -29.48
C GLU A 119 -31.23 55.27 -28.80
N ALA A 120 -30.07 55.28 -28.14
CA ALA A 120 -29.60 54.11 -27.42
C ALA A 120 -30.55 53.83 -26.24
N ILE A 121 -30.94 52.56 -26.06
CA ILE A 121 -31.80 52.10 -24.97
C ILE A 121 -30.90 51.47 -23.90
N ALA A 122 -31.19 51.65 -22.61
CA ALA A 122 -30.46 50.97 -21.54
C ALA A 122 -30.71 49.44 -21.56
N PRO A 123 -29.73 48.60 -21.20
CA PRO A 123 -29.98 47.18 -20.94
C PRO A 123 -30.94 47.01 -19.76
N GLU A 124 -31.88 46.06 -19.84
CA GLU A 124 -32.90 45.85 -18.79
C GLU A 124 -32.59 44.64 -17.90
N THR A 125 -32.23 43.50 -18.50
CA THR A 125 -31.93 42.26 -17.76
C THR A 125 -30.71 41.57 -18.34
N LEU A 126 -29.99 40.86 -17.48
CA LEU A 126 -28.90 39.96 -17.83
C LEU A 126 -29.00 38.69 -16.99
N SER A 127 -28.87 37.54 -17.63
CA SER A 127 -28.84 36.22 -16.99
C SER A 127 -27.92 35.29 -17.75
N TYR A 128 -27.57 34.15 -17.15
CA TYR A 128 -26.79 33.09 -17.81
C TYR A 128 -27.59 31.79 -17.79
N LEU A 129 -27.36 30.96 -18.81
CA LEU A 129 -28.01 29.65 -18.91
C LEU A 129 -27.76 28.77 -17.67
N ASN A 130 -26.55 28.85 -17.11
CA ASN A 130 -26.18 28.17 -15.86
C ASN A 130 -25.74 29.20 -14.80
N PRO A 131 -26.63 29.58 -13.85
CA PRO A 131 -26.30 30.54 -12.80
C PRO A 131 -25.48 29.94 -11.64
N ALA A 132 -25.47 28.62 -11.51
CA ALA A 132 -24.62 27.89 -10.57
C ALA A 132 -24.08 26.63 -11.26
N VAL A 133 -22.75 26.49 -11.33
CA VAL A 133 -22.11 25.40 -12.08
C VAL A 133 -20.82 24.94 -11.40
N ILE A 134 -20.61 23.62 -11.43
CA ILE A 134 -19.37 22.99 -11.00
C ILE A 134 -18.67 22.49 -12.27
N TYR A 135 -17.48 23.00 -12.52
CA TYR A 135 -16.60 22.53 -13.59
C TYR A 135 -15.53 21.59 -13.04
N THR A 136 -14.88 20.86 -13.93
CA THR A 136 -13.75 19.98 -13.61
C THR A 136 -12.51 20.50 -14.32
N THR A 137 -11.36 20.50 -13.64
CA THR A 137 -10.09 20.90 -14.27
C THR A 137 -9.79 20.05 -15.51
N ASN A 138 -9.10 20.64 -16.49
CA ASN A 138 -8.69 20.03 -17.76
C ASN A 138 -9.83 19.55 -18.68
N ALA A 139 -11.10 19.78 -18.34
CA ALA A 139 -12.23 19.52 -19.21
C ALA A 139 -12.75 20.83 -19.84
N PRO A 140 -12.89 20.94 -21.18
CA PRO A 140 -13.45 22.12 -21.81
C PRO A 140 -14.91 22.28 -21.38
N ILE A 141 -15.29 23.50 -20.98
CA ILE A 141 -16.67 23.78 -20.58
C ILE A 141 -17.56 23.91 -21.81
N ILE A 142 -18.83 23.53 -21.66
CA ILE A 142 -19.86 24.00 -22.59
C ILE A 142 -19.98 25.52 -22.38
N PRO A 143 -19.83 26.35 -23.42
CA PRO A 143 -19.84 27.81 -23.26
C PRO A 143 -21.12 28.30 -22.57
N ASN A 144 -20.95 29.03 -21.46
CA ASN A 144 -22.06 29.61 -20.71
C ASN A 144 -22.44 30.94 -21.37
N THR A 145 -23.57 30.95 -22.07
CA THR A 145 -23.99 32.07 -22.91
C THR A 145 -24.93 33.00 -22.12
N PRO A 146 -24.74 34.33 -22.18
CA PRO A 146 -25.63 35.28 -21.54
C PRO A 146 -26.96 35.40 -22.31
N ILE A 147 -28.02 35.75 -21.58
CA ILE A 147 -29.35 36.06 -22.10
C ILE A 147 -29.69 37.45 -21.56
N ALA A 148 -29.89 38.41 -22.46
CA ALA A 148 -30.17 39.80 -22.11
C ALA A 148 -31.42 40.35 -22.82
N THR A 149 -32.08 41.32 -22.20
CA THR A 149 -33.21 42.08 -22.77
C THR A 149 -32.97 43.58 -22.62
N GLY A 150 -33.70 44.40 -23.39
CA GLY A 150 -33.53 45.85 -23.43
C GLY A 150 -32.62 46.28 -24.58
N GLY A 151 -31.82 47.33 -24.38
CA GLY A 151 -30.82 47.76 -25.35
C GLY A 151 -29.65 46.78 -25.49
N GLU A 152 -29.04 46.77 -26.68
CA GLU A 152 -27.88 45.93 -26.97
C GLU A 152 -26.73 46.23 -26.00
N ILE A 153 -26.18 45.19 -25.38
CA ILE A 153 -24.98 45.27 -24.55
C ILE A 153 -23.77 45.26 -25.48
N THR A 154 -22.88 46.23 -25.31
CA THR A 154 -21.69 46.40 -26.16
C THR A 154 -20.38 46.09 -25.43
N LEU A 155 -20.45 45.97 -24.09
CA LEU A 155 -19.32 45.60 -23.26
C LEU A 155 -19.75 44.72 -22.08
N TYR A 156 -19.04 43.62 -21.87
CA TYR A 156 -19.17 42.75 -20.72
C TYR A 156 -17.90 42.77 -19.87
N SER A 157 -18.08 42.70 -18.56
CA SER A 157 -16.99 42.55 -17.59
C SER A 157 -17.40 41.60 -16.47
N ILE A 158 -16.43 41.01 -15.77
CA ILE A 158 -16.67 40.07 -14.66
C ILE A 158 -15.70 40.34 -13.51
N SER A 159 -16.21 40.26 -12.28
CA SER A 159 -15.42 40.42 -11.06
C SER A 159 -15.90 39.47 -9.94
N PRO A 160 -15.01 38.78 -9.21
CA PRO A 160 -13.55 38.77 -9.37
C PRO A 160 -13.10 38.08 -10.67
N ALA A 161 -11.80 38.03 -10.95
CA ALA A 161 -11.28 37.33 -12.12
C ALA A 161 -11.66 35.85 -12.08
N LEU A 162 -12.10 35.31 -13.23
CA LEU A 162 -12.47 33.90 -13.38
C LEU A 162 -11.30 32.95 -13.03
N PRO A 163 -11.58 31.70 -12.60
CA PRO A 163 -10.55 30.69 -12.41
C PRO A 163 -9.68 30.54 -13.65
N ALA A 164 -8.38 30.25 -13.45
CA ALA A 164 -7.42 30.12 -14.54
C ALA A 164 -7.93 29.15 -15.62
N GLY A 165 -7.84 29.56 -16.89
CA GLY A 165 -8.31 28.78 -18.04
C GLY A 165 -9.76 29.05 -18.46
N LEU A 166 -10.53 29.80 -17.66
CA LEU A 166 -11.82 30.36 -18.06
C LEU A 166 -11.69 31.83 -18.44
N LEU A 167 -12.41 32.23 -19.48
CA LEU A 167 -12.41 33.60 -20.00
C LEU A 167 -13.84 34.03 -20.30
N LEU A 168 -14.11 35.31 -20.01
CA LEU A 168 -15.28 36.02 -20.50
C LEU A 168 -14.86 36.75 -21.79
N ASP A 169 -15.60 36.55 -22.87
CA ASP A 169 -15.48 37.41 -24.04
C ASP A 169 -16.13 38.77 -23.75
N PRO A 170 -15.37 39.88 -23.78
CA PRO A 170 -15.89 41.20 -23.42
C PRO A 170 -16.91 41.76 -24.41
N GLN A 171 -17.05 41.21 -25.62
CA GLN A 171 -18.03 41.65 -26.61
C GLN A 171 -19.29 40.81 -26.59
N THR A 172 -19.15 39.48 -26.46
CA THR A 172 -20.29 38.55 -26.52
C THR A 172 -20.82 38.14 -25.15
N GLY A 173 -20.05 38.38 -24.09
CA GLY A 173 -20.34 37.95 -22.73
C GLY A 173 -20.30 36.43 -22.53
N ILE A 174 -19.86 35.66 -23.52
CA ILE A 174 -19.77 34.20 -23.40
C ILE A 174 -18.62 33.83 -22.46
N ILE A 175 -18.90 33.00 -21.46
CA ILE A 175 -17.87 32.37 -20.62
C ILE A 175 -17.49 31.03 -21.24
N SER A 176 -16.21 30.88 -21.61
CA SER A 176 -15.69 29.67 -22.26
C SER A 176 -14.27 29.35 -21.78
N GLY A 177 -13.78 28.16 -22.12
CA GLY A 177 -12.40 27.76 -21.84
C GLY A 177 -12.28 26.37 -21.23
N THR A 178 -11.11 26.07 -20.68
CA THR A 178 -10.76 24.81 -20.01
C THR A 178 -10.09 25.17 -18.68
N PRO A 179 -10.77 25.03 -17.53
CA PRO A 179 -10.20 25.38 -16.24
C PRO A 179 -8.92 24.60 -15.97
N SER A 180 -7.85 25.27 -15.55
CA SER A 180 -6.54 24.65 -15.29
C SER A 180 -6.21 24.52 -13.81
N ALA A 181 -7.03 25.08 -12.92
CA ALA A 181 -6.82 25.06 -11.47
C ALA A 181 -8.14 24.94 -10.72
N VAL A 182 -8.10 24.26 -9.57
CA VAL A 182 -9.24 24.13 -8.67
C VAL A 182 -9.59 25.48 -8.04
N SER A 183 -10.88 25.73 -7.83
CA SER A 183 -11.36 26.92 -7.14
C SER A 183 -12.57 26.57 -6.27
N PRO A 184 -12.63 27.08 -5.03
CA PRO A 184 -13.80 26.89 -4.17
C PRO A 184 -15.04 27.57 -4.79
N PRO A 185 -16.25 27.19 -4.36
CA PRO A 185 -17.48 27.81 -4.84
C PRO A 185 -17.47 29.30 -4.57
N SER A 186 -17.41 30.10 -5.63
CA SER A 186 -17.23 31.55 -5.58
C SER A 186 -18.31 32.25 -6.41
N VAL A 187 -18.77 33.40 -5.92
CA VAL A 187 -19.76 34.23 -6.61
C VAL A 187 -19.03 35.29 -7.44
N TYR A 188 -19.40 35.38 -8.71
CA TYR A 188 -18.89 36.34 -9.68
C TYR A 188 -20.03 37.25 -10.12
N THR A 189 -19.76 38.55 -10.19
CA THR A 189 -20.68 39.54 -10.75
C THR A 189 -20.26 39.83 -12.18
N VAL A 190 -21.16 39.57 -13.13
CA VAL A 190 -21.02 40.00 -14.53
C VAL A 190 -21.80 41.29 -14.72
N ILE A 191 -21.16 42.29 -15.31
CA ILE A 191 -21.78 43.56 -15.69
C ILE A 191 -21.80 43.63 -17.21
N GLY A 192 -22.99 43.82 -17.79
CA GLY A 192 -23.18 44.14 -19.20
C GLY A 192 -23.63 45.59 -19.35
N SER A 193 -22.92 46.38 -20.15
CA SER A 193 -23.20 47.81 -20.33
C SER A 193 -23.27 48.24 -21.80
N ASN A 194 -23.90 49.38 -22.02
CA ASN A 194 -23.79 50.15 -23.25
C ASN A 194 -23.57 51.64 -22.95
N SER A 195 -23.74 52.51 -23.94
CA SER A 195 -23.51 53.96 -23.80
C SER A 195 -24.48 54.67 -22.86
N VAL A 196 -25.55 54.00 -22.40
CA VAL A 196 -26.62 54.59 -21.58
C VAL A 196 -26.52 54.13 -20.13
N ASP A 197 -26.51 52.82 -19.89
CA ASP A 197 -26.48 52.25 -18.54
C ASP A 197 -25.87 50.83 -18.52
N SER A 198 -25.87 50.21 -17.35
CA SER A 198 -25.37 48.85 -17.10
C SER A 198 -26.36 48.01 -16.29
N VAL A 199 -26.35 46.71 -16.54
CA VAL A 199 -27.08 45.70 -15.74
C VAL A 199 -26.09 44.67 -15.22
N GLU A 200 -26.35 44.12 -14.04
CA GLU A 200 -25.50 43.11 -13.40
C GLU A 200 -26.24 41.81 -13.09
N VAL A 201 -25.50 40.70 -13.07
CA VAL A 201 -25.97 39.39 -12.62
C VAL A 201 -24.88 38.65 -11.83
N GLN A 202 -25.29 37.87 -10.84
CA GLN A 202 -24.38 37.00 -10.09
C GLN A 202 -24.43 35.56 -10.59
N LEU A 203 -23.27 34.93 -10.64
CA LEU A 203 -23.10 33.53 -11.01
C LEU A 203 -22.13 32.82 -10.04
N ALA A 204 -22.47 31.61 -9.64
CA ALA A 204 -21.64 30.78 -8.77
C ALA A 204 -20.86 29.76 -9.61
N ILE A 205 -19.52 29.86 -9.58
CA ILE A 205 -18.64 28.91 -10.25
C ILE A 205 -17.77 28.22 -9.20
N GLU A 206 -17.71 26.91 -9.28
CA GLU A 206 -16.78 26.05 -8.56
C GLU A 206 -15.97 25.23 -9.58
N VAL A 207 -14.69 24.97 -9.30
CA VAL A 207 -13.87 24.09 -10.14
C VAL A 207 -13.27 22.99 -9.26
N HIS A 208 -13.73 21.75 -9.48
CA HIS A 208 -13.20 20.55 -8.85
C HIS A 208 -12.00 20.00 -9.60
N ALA A 209 -11.15 19.25 -8.90
CA ALA A 209 -10.07 18.51 -9.53
C ALA A 209 -10.66 17.41 -10.43
N ALA A 210 -10.06 17.20 -11.61
CA ALA A 210 -10.28 15.99 -12.37
C ALA A 210 -9.80 14.78 -11.58
N ILE A 211 -10.69 13.81 -11.37
CA ILE A 211 -10.33 12.48 -10.85
C ILE A 211 -9.21 11.93 -11.72
N GLN A 212 -8.10 11.53 -11.09
CA GLN A 212 -6.98 10.88 -11.73
C GLN A 212 -7.15 9.36 -11.66
N PRO A 213 -6.62 8.60 -12.64
CA PRO A 213 -6.60 7.15 -12.52
C PRO A 213 -5.78 6.74 -11.29
N PRO A 214 -6.14 5.63 -10.63
CA PRO A 214 -5.32 5.05 -9.57
C PRO A 214 -3.96 4.64 -10.16
N ALA A 215 -2.93 4.57 -9.32
CA ALA A 215 -1.55 4.26 -9.69
C ALA A 215 -0.86 3.39 -8.61
N GLY A 216 0.26 2.76 -8.95
CA GLY A 216 1.13 2.10 -7.97
C GLY A 216 0.42 1.08 -7.06
N LEU A 217 -0.45 0.24 -7.64
CA LEU A 217 -1.11 -0.84 -6.92
C LEU A 217 -0.10 -1.95 -6.57
N SER A 218 -0.06 -2.37 -5.31
CA SER A 218 0.84 -3.41 -4.82
C SER A 218 0.23 -4.17 -3.64
N TYR A 219 0.55 -5.46 -3.53
CA TYR A 219 0.33 -6.25 -2.31
C TYR A 219 1.64 -6.37 -1.53
N TRP A 220 1.55 -6.74 -0.25
CA TRP A 220 2.74 -6.91 0.60
C TRP A 220 3.64 -8.04 0.10
N ASP A 221 3.02 -9.14 -0.33
CA ASP A 221 3.68 -10.27 -0.95
C ASP A 221 3.17 -10.45 -2.38
N LEU A 222 4.07 -10.35 -3.36
CA LEU A 222 3.73 -10.53 -4.78
C LEU A 222 3.83 -11.99 -5.23
N ALA A 223 4.28 -12.90 -4.37
CA ALA A 223 4.39 -14.32 -4.67
C ALA A 223 4.03 -15.24 -3.48
N PRO A 224 2.85 -15.07 -2.84
CA PRO A 224 2.51 -15.84 -1.66
C PRO A 224 2.26 -17.31 -1.99
N VAL A 225 2.63 -18.18 -1.04
CA VAL A 225 2.31 -19.59 -1.05
C VAL A 225 1.37 -19.89 0.11
N TYR A 226 0.12 -20.23 -0.21
CA TYR A 226 -0.91 -20.59 0.78
C TYR A 226 -1.00 -22.11 0.94
N VAL A 227 -1.73 -22.54 1.96
CA VAL A 227 -1.84 -23.95 2.34
C VAL A 227 -3.28 -24.41 2.29
N VAL A 228 -3.57 -25.53 1.61
CA VAL A 228 -4.93 -26.10 1.54
C VAL A 228 -5.51 -26.30 2.95
N GLY A 229 -6.75 -25.86 3.15
CA GLY A 229 -7.47 -25.99 4.41
C GLY A 229 -7.09 -24.97 5.49
N GLN A 230 -6.09 -24.11 5.27
CA GLN A 230 -5.72 -23.05 6.21
C GLN A 230 -6.30 -21.69 5.79
N PRO A 231 -7.06 -20.99 6.68
CA PRO A 231 -7.53 -19.65 6.37
C PRO A 231 -6.35 -18.68 6.26
N ILE A 232 -6.34 -17.84 5.23
CA ILE A 232 -5.31 -16.81 5.06
C ILE A 232 -5.66 -15.58 5.91
N SER A 233 -4.63 -14.89 6.41
CA SER A 233 -4.80 -13.53 6.93
C SER A 233 -5.10 -12.59 5.75
N TYR A 234 -6.04 -11.67 5.91
CA TYR A 234 -6.44 -10.74 4.84
C TYR A 234 -5.22 -10.03 4.26
N ASP A 235 -5.04 -10.13 2.95
CA ASP A 235 -3.98 -9.42 2.23
C ASP A 235 -4.59 -8.20 1.55
N GLU A 236 -4.36 -7.02 2.12
CA GLU A 236 -4.93 -5.75 1.65
C GLU A 236 -3.94 -5.01 0.73
N PRO A 237 -4.39 -4.52 -0.43
CA PRO A 237 -3.51 -3.80 -1.34
C PRO A 237 -3.22 -2.38 -0.88
N LEU A 238 -2.03 -1.91 -1.20
CA LEU A 238 -1.65 -0.50 -1.17
C LEU A 238 -1.79 0.09 -2.57
N SER A 239 -2.26 1.34 -2.66
CA SER A 239 -2.34 2.08 -3.92
C SER A 239 -1.93 3.54 -3.73
N THR A 240 -1.54 4.17 -4.84
CA THR A 240 -1.21 5.60 -4.95
C THR A 240 -2.16 6.25 -5.97
N GLY A 241 -2.25 7.58 -5.99
CA GLY A 241 -3.24 8.28 -6.81
C GLY A 241 -4.61 8.36 -6.12
N ASP A 242 -5.67 8.57 -6.90
CA ASP A 242 -7.02 8.73 -6.36
C ASP A 242 -7.64 7.38 -5.97
N GLU A 243 -8.66 7.44 -5.10
CA GLU A 243 -9.32 6.27 -4.51
C GLU A 243 -9.80 5.26 -5.56
N ILE A 244 -9.51 3.98 -5.31
CA ILE A 244 -10.03 2.86 -6.10
C ILE A 244 -11.44 2.54 -5.62
N THR A 245 -12.41 2.53 -6.53
CA THR A 245 -13.82 2.23 -6.21
C THR A 245 -14.22 0.79 -6.57
N PHE A 246 -13.39 0.08 -7.34
CA PHE A 246 -13.69 -1.29 -7.77
C PHE A 246 -12.42 -2.11 -8.03
N PHE A 247 -12.38 -3.33 -7.49
CA PHE A 247 -11.34 -4.33 -7.70
C PHE A 247 -11.85 -5.56 -8.43
N SER A 248 -10.98 -6.17 -9.23
CA SER A 248 -11.22 -7.45 -9.91
C SER A 248 -9.92 -8.24 -10.08
N VAL A 249 -10.04 -9.54 -10.32
CA VAL A 249 -8.91 -10.45 -10.51
C VAL A 249 -9.15 -11.38 -11.71
N SER A 250 -8.10 -11.64 -12.49
CA SER A 250 -8.12 -12.58 -13.61
C SER A 250 -6.81 -13.36 -13.72
N PRO A 251 -6.83 -14.71 -13.86
CA PRO A 251 -8.02 -15.58 -13.84
C PRO A 251 -8.70 -15.60 -12.46
N ALA A 252 -9.82 -16.32 -12.32
CA ALA A 252 -10.47 -16.49 -11.02
C ALA A 252 -9.49 -17.14 -10.02
N LEU A 253 -9.49 -16.66 -8.78
CA LEU A 253 -8.64 -17.19 -7.70
C LEU A 253 -8.91 -18.69 -7.45
N PRO A 254 -7.93 -19.42 -6.87
CA PRO A 254 -8.12 -20.83 -6.52
C PRO A 254 -9.35 -21.03 -5.63
N ASP A 255 -9.99 -22.20 -5.76
CA ASP A 255 -11.17 -22.53 -4.96
C ASP A 255 -10.95 -22.27 -3.48
N GLY A 256 -11.89 -21.56 -2.85
CA GLY A 256 -11.82 -21.19 -1.44
C GLY A 256 -11.15 -19.85 -1.15
N LEU A 257 -10.49 -19.21 -2.13
CA LEU A 257 -10.03 -17.82 -2.07
C LEU A 257 -10.98 -16.88 -2.82
N SER A 258 -11.06 -15.64 -2.35
CA SER A 258 -11.87 -14.58 -2.94
C SER A 258 -11.22 -13.21 -2.77
N ILE A 259 -11.53 -12.29 -3.67
CA ILE A 259 -11.15 -10.88 -3.56
C ILE A 259 -12.39 -10.05 -3.22
N ASN A 260 -12.27 -9.14 -2.26
CA ASN A 260 -13.29 -8.16 -1.98
C ASN A 260 -13.30 -7.07 -3.07
N ALA A 261 -14.43 -6.88 -3.74
CA ALA A 261 -14.52 -5.95 -4.88
C ALA A 261 -14.41 -4.46 -4.49
N GLN A 262 -14.54 -4.12 -3.21
CA GLN A 262 -14.44 -2.74 -2.71
C GLN A 262 -13.07 -2.46 -2.09
N THR A 263 -12.54 -3.38 -1.28
CA THR A 263 -11.27 -3.17 -0.57
C THR A 263 -10.07 -3.77 -1.28
N GLY A 264 -10.29 -4.67 -2.24
CA GLY A 264 -9.22 -5.42 -2.89
C GLY A 264 -8.59 -6.49 -2.00
N ALA A 265 -9.07 -6.69 -0.77
CA ALA A 265 -8.53 -7.68 0.15
C ALA A 265 -8.71 -9.10 -0.39
N ILE A 266 -7.64 -9.89 -0.43
CA ILE A 266 -7.71 -11.33 -0.74
C ILE A 266 -7.91 -12.08 0.57
N SER A 267 -8.89 -12.99 0.61
CA SER A 267 -9.25 -13.75 1.80
C SER A 267 -9.89 -15.10 1.49
N GLY A 268 -9.94 -15.97 2.49
CA GLY A 268 -10.59 -17.27 2.41
C GLY A 268 -9.69 -18.41 2.87
N THR A 269 -10.10 -19.63 2.55
CA THR A 269 -9.38 -20.87 2.87
C THR A 269 -9.26 -21.67 1.60
N PRO A 270 -8.08 -21.76 0.95
CA PRO A 270 -7.95 -22.48 -0.30
C PRO A 270 -8.24 -23.96 -0.08
N THR A 271 -8.92 -24.60 -1.02
CA THR A 271 -9.39 -26.00 -0.87
C THR A 271 -8.68 -26.98 -1.78
N THR A 272 -7.92 -26.50 -2.77
CA THR A 272 -7.26 -27.33 -3.78
C THR A 272 -5.83 -26.86 -4.02
N VAL A 273 -4.90 -27.82 -4.11
CA VAL A 273 -3.50 -27.58 -4.45
C VAL A 273 -3.38 -27.02 -5.86
N GLN A 274 -2.49 -26.06 -6.04
CA GLN A 274 -2.23 -25.42 -7.33
C GLN A 274 -0.77 -24.96 -7.43
N PRO A 275 -0.09 -25.19 -8.57
CA PRO A 275 1.23 -24.61 -8.79
C PRO A 275 1.18 -23.08 -8.79
N PRO A 276 2.32 -22.40 -8.51
CA PRO A 276 2.42 -20.95 -8.61
C PRO A 276 1.86 -20.44 -9.95
N THR A 277 0.78 -19.67 -9.88
CA THR A 277 0.03 -19.18 -11.04
C THR A 277 -0.06 -17.66 -10.96
N THR A 278 0.15 -16.99 -12.08
CA THR A 278 0.09 -15.53 -12.15
C THR A 278 -1.36 -15.07 -12.28
N TYR A 279 -1.76 -14.16 -11.40
CA TYR A 279 -3.03 -13.45 -11.40
C TYR A 279 -2.78 -11.98 -11.65
N THR A 280 -3.67 -11.36 -12.43
CA THR A 280 -3.68 -9.91 -12.64
C THR A 280 -4.83 -9.33 -11.82
N ILE A 281 -4.48 -8.48 -10.86
CA ILE A 281 -5.44 -7.74 -10.05
C ILE A 281 -5.55 -6.34 -10.64
N MET A 282 -6.78 -5.88 -10.89
CA MET A 282 -7.08 -4.57 -11.43
C MET A 282 -7.88 -3.77 -10.39
N GLY A 283 -7.37 -2.59 -10.04
CA GLY A 283 -8.09 -1.55 -9.31
C GLY A 283 -8.50 -0.42 -10.25
N SER A 284 -9.73 0.07 -10.14
CA SER A 284 -10.28 1.10 -11.04
C SER A 284 -11.15 2.15 -10.34
N ASN A 285 -11.18 3.34 -10.94
CA ASN A 285 -12.13 4.41 -10.64
C ASN A 285 -12.71 4.98 -11.95
N SER A 286 -13.47 6.07 -11.88
CA SER A 286 -14.12 6.67 -13.06
C SER A 286 -13.13 7.26 -14.09
N ALA A 287 -11.87 7.50 -13.70
CA ALA A 287 -10.85 8.08 -14.57
C ALA A 287 -9.94 7.04 -15.23
N GLY A 288 -9.85 5.83 -14.67
CA GLY A 288 -9.08 4.73 -15.28
C GLY A 288 -8.79 3.59 -14.32
N SER A 289 -7.79 2.78 -14.66
CA SER A 289 -7.40 1.60 -13.89
C SER A 289 -5.89 1.41 -13.79
N VAL A 290 -5.48 0.64 -12.78
CA VAL A 290 -4.11 0.17 -12.57
C VAL A 290 -4.15 -1.33 -12.32
N THR A 291 -3.10 -2.03 -12.75
CA THR A 291 -2.97 -3.47 -12.56
C THR A 291 -1.69 -3.84 -11.83
N VAL A 292 -1.74 -4.91 -11.04
CA VAL A 292 -0.57 -5.59 -10.47
C VAL A 292 -0.65 -7.07 -10.76
N GLN A 293 0.51 -7.71 -10.94
CA GLN A 293 0.61 -9.16 -11.04
C GLN A 293 1.02 -9.74 -9.68
N ILE A 294 0.29 -10.76 -9.24
CA ILE A 294 0.63 -11.56 -8.06
C ILE A 294 0.75 -13.03 -8.51
N VAL A 295 1.70 -13.76 -7.95
CA VAL A 295 1.90 -15.19 -8.24
C VAL A 295 1.46 -16.00 -7.04
N ILE A 296 0.28 -16.61 -7.10
CA ILE A 296 -0.24 -17.37 -5.96
C ILE A 296 0.06 -18.86 -6.18
N GLY A 297 0.79 -19.44 -5.25
CA GLY A 297 0.89 -20.89 -5.06
C GLY A 297 -0.09 -21.37 -3.98
N VAL A 298 -0.67 -22.55 -4.15
CA VAL A 298 -1.40 -23.22 -3.07
C VAL A 298 -0.80 -24.61 -2.92
N ASP A 299 -0.09 -24.84 -1.82
CA ASP A 299 0.50 -26.13 -1.51
C ASP A 299 -0.45 -26.95 -0.65
N ASP A 300 -0.26 -28.27 -0.68
CA ASP A 300 -0.83 -29.18 0.32
C ASP A 300 -0.32 -28.74 1.71
N PRO A 301 -1.09 -28.86 2.81
CA PRO A 301 -0.57 -28.77 4.17
C PRO A 301 0.59 -29.74 4.35
N VAL A 302 1.80 -29.25 4.04
CA VAL A 302 3.10 -29.94 4.03
C VAL A 302 3.00 -31.30 4.67
N THR A 303 2.56 -32.31 3.91
CA THR A 303 2.93 -33.68 4.23
C THR A 303 4.35 -33.79 3.71
N GLY A 304 5.32 -33.31 4.49
CA GLY A 304 6.71 -33.55 4.13
C GLY A 304 6.89 -35.04 3.92
N GLU A 305 7.69 -35.43 2.94
CA GLU A 305 7.74 -36.82 2.48
C GLU A 305 8.85 -37.58 3.21
N TRP A 306 8.54 -38.77 3.73
CA TRP A 306 9.58 -39.69 4.18
C TRP A 306 10.04 -40.58 3.04
N THR A 307 11.33 -40.51 2.76
CA THR A 307 11.99 -41.42 1.80
C THR A 307 12.97 -42.33 2.54
N PRO A 308 13.05 -43.62 2.18
CA PRO A 308 14.06 -44.51 2.74
C PRO A 308 15.47 -44.02 2.41
N ALA A 309 16.32 -43.91 3.42
CA ALA A 309 17.75 -43.75 3.23
C ALA A 309 18.44 -45.12 3.27
N SER A 310 19.70 -45.18 2.81
CA SER A 310 20.53 -46.36 3.03
C SER A 310 20.59 -46.69 4.52
N SER A 311 20.63 -47.97 4.85
CA SER A 311 20.69 -48.39 6.25
C SER A 311 22.10 -48.20 6.81
N MET A 312 22.18 -47.84 8.08
CA MET A 312 23.40 -47.91 8.87
C MET A 312 23.99 -49.32 8.79
N ASN A 313 25.31 -49.42 8.88
CA ASN A 313 26.01 -50.70 8.92
C ASN A 313 25.57 -51.51 10.14
N GLN A 314 25.16 -50.80 11.20
CA GLN A 314 24.91 -51.42 12.47
C GLN A 314 23.74 -50.77 13.22
N ALA A 315 22.74 -51.59 13.56
CA ALA A 315 21.55 -51.16 14.30
C ALA A 315 21.90 -50.60 15.69
N ARG A 316 21.27 -49.50 16.11
CA ARG A 316 21.52 -48.87 17.42
C ARG A 316 20.42 -47.89 17.85
N PHE A 317 20.33 -47.65 19.15
CA PHE A 317 19.51 -46.62 19.80
C PHE A 317 20.30 -45.97 20.97
N ARG A 318 19.85 -44.86 21.58
CA ARG A 318 20.63 -44.11 22.60
C ARG A 318 22.05 -43.72 22.16
N HIS A 319 22.20 -43.54 20.85
CA HIS A 319 23.42 -43.04 20.21
C HIS A 319 23.28 -41.53 19.98
N THR A 320 24.35 -40.90 19.55
CA THR A 320 24.34 -39.50 19.11
C THR A 320 24.56 -39.43 17.60
N ALA A 321 23.98 -38.39 16.98
CA ALA A 321 24.21 -38.03 15.59
C ALA A 321 24.63 -36.56 15.53
N THR A 322 25.77 -36.28 14.91
CA THR A 322 26.34 -34.92 14.85
C THR A 322 26.60 -34.56 13.39
N LEU A 323 25.95 -33.50 12.89
CA LEU A 323 26.30 -32.92 11.59
C LEU A 323 27.71 -32.32 11.68
N LEU A 324 28.60 -32.76 10.81
CA LEU A 324 29.97 -32.30 10.71
C LEU A 324 30.07 -31.14 9.72
N ARG A 325 31.15 -30.35 9.83
CA ARG A 325 31.40 -29.20 8.93
C ARG A 325 31.53 -29.57 7.45
N ASN A 326 31.89 -30.82 7.16
CA ASN A 326 32.00 -31.33 5.80
C ASN A 326 30.64 -31.83 5.24
N GLY A 327 29.54 -31.65 5.98
CA GLY A 327 28.18 -32.05 5.59
C GLY A 327 27.85 -33.51 5.86
N GLN A 328 28.78 -34.32 6.37
CA GLN A 328 28.48 -35.69 6.81
C GLN A 328 27.86 -35.72 8.21
N VAL A 329 27.15 -36.79 8.54
CA VAL A 329 26.64 -37.00 9.90
C VAL A 329 27.43 -38.12 10.57
N LEU A 330 28.06 -37.81 11.71
CA LEU A 330 28.71 -38.80 12.57
C LEU A 330 27.66 -39.44 13.48
N VAL A 331 27.50 -40.75 13.38
CA VAL A 331 26.72 -41.56 14.33
C VAL A 331 27.69 -42.31 15.23
N ALA A 332 27.66 -42.01 16.54
CA ALA A 332 28.62 -42.52 17.51
C ALA A 332 27.97 -43.38 18.61
N ALA A 333 28.60 -44.53 18.89
CA ALA A 333 28.29 -45.40 20.01
C ALA A 333 26.79 -45.78 20.12
N GLY A 334 26.23 -45.85 21.33
CA GLY A 334 24.84 -46.26 21.60
C GLY A 334 24.69 -47.74 21.93
N THR A 335 23.48 -48.25 21.80
CA THR A 335 23.12 -49.58 22.31
C THR A 335 22.63 -50.50 21.22
N ARG A 336 23.17 -51.73 21.28
CA ARG A 336 22.69 -52.88 20.51
C ARG A 336 22.16 -53.92 21.48
N LYS A 337 22.76 -55.10 21.52
CA LYS A 337 22.61 -56.02 22.65
C LYS A 337 23.26 -55.46 23.93
N GLN A 338 24.32 -54.67 23.78
CA GLN A 338 25.07 -53.97 24.82
C GLN A 338 25.56 -52.64 24.24
N ALA A 339 26.15 -51.78 25.07
CA ALA A 339 26.79 -50.55 24.57
C ALA A 339 27.88 -50.90 23.54
N THR A 340 28.00 -50.07 22.50
CA THR A 340 29.01 -50.21 21.45
C THR A 340 29.97 -49.04 21.43
N ALA A 341 31.19 -49.28 20.95
CA ALA A 341 32.21 -48.27 20.70
C ALA A 341 32.33 -47.87 19.22
N SER A 342 31.57 -48.53 18.34
CA SER A 342 31.62 -48.29 16.90
C SER A 342 31.04 -46.92 16.53
N ALA A 343 31.61 -46.28 15.52
CA ALA A 343 31.02 -45.10 14.87
C ALA A 343 30.94 -45.30 13.35
N GLU A 344 30.04 -44.54 12.71
CA GLU A 344 29.87 -44.53 11.26
C GLU A 344 29.48 -43.13 10.77
N LEU A 345 29.77 -42.86 9.50
CA LEU A 345 29.50 -41.59 8.82
C LEU A 345 28.43 -41.79 7.76
N TYR A 346 27.41 -40.95 7.77
CA TYR A 346 26.46 -40.80 6.68
C TYR A 346 26.89 -39.67 5.76
N ALA A 347 26.93 -39.93 4.46
CA ALA A 347 27.16 -38.93 3.43
C ALA A 347 25.84 -38.63 2.68
N PRO A 348 25.19 -37.47 2.94
CA PRO A 348 23.90 -37.13 2.32
C PRO A 348 23.93 -37.04 0.79
N ALA A 349 25.05 -36.60 0.22
CA ALA A 349 25.21 -36.43 -1.22
C ALA A 349 25.17 -37.75 -2.00
N THR A 350 25.64 -38.84 -1.38
CA THR A 350 25.69 -40.17 -2.00
C THR A 350 24.71 -41.15 -1.37
N ASN A 351 24.02 -40.77 -0.29
CA ASN A 351 23.16 -41.65 0.50
C ASN A 351 23.89 -42.95 0.90
N THR A 352 25.09 -42.82 1.47
CA THR A 352 25.93 -43.97 1.86
C THR A 352 26.42 -43.87 3.29
N TRP A 353 26.53 -45.02 3.95
CA TRP A 353 27.11 -45.16 5.28
C TRP A 353 28.50 -45.80 5.20
N THR A 354 29.47 -45.20 5.90
CA THR A 354 30.84 -45.72 5.96
C THR A 354 31.27 -45.87 7.40
N SER A 355 31.86 -47.01 7.76
CA SER A 355 32.46 -47.16 9.09
C SER A 355 33.67 -46.23 9.24
N THR A 356 33.84 -45.63 10.41
CA THR A 356 35.01 -44.82 10.76
C THR A 356 35.75 -45.44 11.96
N GLY A 357 36.73 -44.76 12.53
CA GLY A 357 37.38 -45.20 13.77
C GLY A 357 36.37 -45.48 14.89
N SER A 358 36.82 -46.21 15.91
CA SER A 358 35.99 -46.54 17.07
C SER A 358 36.49 -45.85 18.33
N LEU A 359 35.57 -45.59 19.24
CA LEU A 359 35.88 -45.15 20.60
C LEU A 359 36.72 -46.22 21.31
N SER A 360 37.53 -45.80 22.28
CA SER A 360 38.25 -46.71 23.17
C SER A 360 37.32 -47.37 24.20
N GLN A 361 36.21 -46.71 24.55
CA GLN A 361 35.20 -47.24 25.47
C GLN A 361 33.81 -47.23 24.83
N ALA A 362 33.13 -48.37 24.93
CA ALA A 362 31.73 -48.48 24.56
C ALA A 362 30.85 -47.67 25.53
N ARG A 363 29.86 -46.95 24.99
CA ARG A 363 28.97 -46.08 25.75
C ARG A 363 27.60 -45.90 25.09
N GLN A 364 26.59 -45.56 25.87
CA GLN A 364 25.23 -45.16 25.45
C GLN A 364 24.77 -43.96 26.30
N SER A 365 23.72 -43.25 25.90
CA SER A 365 23.19 -42.10 26.67
C SER A 365 24.25 -41.03 27.01
N HIS A 366 25.23 -40.88 26.11
CA HIS A 366 26.31 -39.90 26.18
C HIS A 366 25.91 -38.64 25.41
N SER A 367 26.69 -37.57 25.55
CA SER A 367 26.56 -36.38 24.72
C SER A 367 27.61 -36.34 23.62
N ALA A 368 27.29 -35.69 22.50
CA ALA A 368 28.23 -35.41 21.42
C ALA A 368 28.11 -33.95 20.96
N THR A 369 29.21 -33.21 20.99
CA THR A 369 29.24 -31.77 20.70
C THR A 369 30.28 -31.47 19.62
N LEU A 370 29.85 -30.92 18.50
CA LEU A 370 30.77 -30.37 17.49
C LEU A 370 31.48 -29.14 18.05
N LEU A 371 32.81 -29.15 18.01
CA LEU A 371 33.66 -28.11 18.60
C LEU A 371 34.05 -27.03 17.57
N PRO A 372 34.51 -25.85 18.02
CA PRO A 372 34.95 -24.77 17.13
C PRO A 372 36.13 -25.13 16.21
N ASP A 373 36.90 -26.16 16.52
CA ASP A 373 37.98 -26.66 15.67
C ASP A 373 37.53 -27.74 14.68
N GLY A 374 36.25 -28.15 14.72
CA GLY A 374 35.67 -29.16 13.84
C GLY A 374 35.73 -30.59 14.38
N ARG A 375 36.39 -30.84 15.51
CA ARG A 375 36.35 -32.14 16.20
C ARG A 375 35.00 -32.33 16.90
N VAL A 376 34.65 -33.57 17.25
CA VAL A 376 33.45 -33.87 18.06
C VAL A 376 33.89 -34.38 19.43
N LEU A 377 33.47 -33.70 20.49
CA LEU A 377 33.60 -34.19 21.86
C LEU A 377 32.49 -35.19 22.15
N VAL A 378 32.86 -36.39 22.58
CA VAL A 378 31.94 -37.38 23.11
C VAL A 378 32.24 -37.58 24.59
N ALA A 379 31.27 -37.29 25.47
CA ALA A 379 31.49 -37.27 26.92
C ALA A 379 30.46 -38.11 27.68
N GLY A 380 30.95 -38.81 28.71
CA GLY A 380 30.14 -39.58 29.65
C GLY A 380 29.34 -40.70 29.00
N GLY A 381 28.16 -40.95 29.52
CA GLY A 381 27.32 -42.07 29.13
C GLY A 381 27.55 -43.31 29.99
N PHE A 382 26.91 -44.39 29.59
CA PHE A 382 26.82 -45.62 30.36
C PHE A 382 27.32 -46.81 29.52
N LYS A 383 28.05 -47.74 30.13
CA LYS A 383 28.51 -48.95 29.43
C LYS A 383 27.44 -50.04 29.46
N THR A 384 27.53 -50.99 30.38
CA THR A 384 26.59 -52.10 30.56
C THR A 384 26.75 -52.63 31.99
N GLY A 385 25.63 -52.81 32.70
CA GLY A 385 25.61 -53.22 34.12
C GLY A 385 25.48 -52.03 35.08
N VAL A 386 24.84 -52.25 36.22
CA VAL A 386 24.53 -51.20 37.22
C VAL A 386 25.79 -50.47 37.69
N GLY A 387 25.75 -49.14 37.81
CA GLY A 387 26.86 -48.32 38.30
C GLY A 387 28.02 -48.14 37.31
N SER A 388 27.72 -48.24 36.00
CA SER A 388 28.69 -48.17 34.90
C SER A 388 28.66 -46.84 34.15
N GLU A 389 28.23 -45.78 34.83
CA GLU A 389 28.30 -44.41 34.34
C GLU A 389 29.79 -44.05 34.16
N GLN A 390 30.07 -43.26 33.13
CA GLN A 390 31.43 -42.91 32.73
C GLN A 390 31.68 -41.42 32.95
N SER A 391 32.89 -41.09 33.40
CA SER A 391 33.41 -39.71 33.38
C SER A 391 34.35 -39.45 32.20
N SER A 392 34.71 -40.50 31.46
CA SER A 392 35.65 -40.42 30.34
C SER A 392 35.05 -39.64 29.17
N ALA A 393 35.92 -38.93 28.44
CA ALA A 393 35.57 -38.26 27.21
C ALA A 393 36.62 -38.52 26.12
N GLU A 394 36.17 -38.47 24.88
CA GLU A 394 36.97 -38.75 23.68
C GLU A 394 36.67 -37.71 22.60
N LEU A 395 37.66 -37.45 21.76
CA LEU A 395 37.56 -36.54 20.62
C LEU A 395 37.61 -37.35 19.33
N TYR A 396 36.64 -37.11 18.45
CA TYR A 396 36.67 -37.57 17.07
C TYR A 396 37.23 -36.47 16.17
N ASP A 397 38.21 -36.83 15.34
CA ASP A 397 38.73 -35.96 14.28
C ASP A 397 38.17 -36.40 12.91
N PRO A 398 37.25 -35.62 12.31
CA PRO A 398 36.70 -35.93 10.99
C PRO A 398 37.72 -36.01 9.86
N ALA A 399 38.86 -35.33 9.96
CA ALA A 399 39.85 -35.30 8.89
C ALA A 399 40.59 -36.63 8.77
N SER A 400 40.87 -37.27 9.90
CA SER A 400 41.59 -38.55 9.98
C SER A 400 40.69 -39.75 10.26
N GLY A 401 39.43 -39.52 10.65
CA GLY A 401 38.52 -40.56 11.11
C GLY A 401 38.96 -41.23 12.43
N SER A 402 39.88 -40.60 13.16
CA SER A 402 40.51 -41.17 14.35
C SER A 402 39.89 -40.63 15.64
N TRP A 403 40.01 -41.43 16.71
CA TRP A 403 39.58 -41.08 18.06
C TRP A 403 40.77 -40.92 18.99
N SER A 404 40.71 -39.96 19.91
CA SER A 404 41.70 -39.76 20.96
C SER A 404 41.04 -39.45 22.30
N SER A 405 41.53 -40.05 23.38
CA SER A 405 41.08 -39.68 24.73
C SER A 405 41.48 -38.25 25.09
N THR A 406 40.62 -37.56 25.84
CA THR A 406 40.90 -36.24 26.44
C THR A 406 40.76 -36.33 27.97
N GLY A 407 40.86 -35.22 28.71
CA GLY A 407 40.55 -35.20 30.13
C GLY A 407 39.15 -35.75 30.46
N SER A 408 38.92 -36.05 31.73
CA SER A 408 37.67 -36.63 32.24
C SER A 408 36.94 -35.67 33.17
N MET A 409 35.62 -35.81 33.22
CA MET A 409 34.77 -35.16 34.22
C MET A 409 35.11 -35.67 35.63
N SER A 410 34.77 -34.87 36.64
CA SER A 410 34.90 -35.24 38.05
C SER A 410 33.85 -36.28 38.44
N ASP A 411 32.61 -36.05 38.01
CA ASP A 411 31.50 -36.98 38.19
C ASP A 411 31.25 -37.80 36.93
N ALA A 412 31.08 -39.11 37.12
CA ALA A 412 30.60 -39.98 36.06
C ALA A 412 29.10 -39.76 35.86
N ARG A 413 28.66 -39.60 34.61
CA ARG A 413 27.27 -39.23 34.29
C ARG A 413 26.80 -39.77 32.94
N ASP A 414 25.54 -40.18 32.86
CA ASP A 414 24.79 -40.37 31.61
C ASP A 414 23.48 -39.56 31.64
N LEU A 415 22.74 -39.51 30.52
CA LEU A 415 21.49 -38.74 30.39
C LEU A 415 21.64 -37.24 30.77
N HIS A 416 22.86 -36.72 30.64
CA HIS A 416 23.22 -35.32 30.83
C HIS A 416 23.13 -34.58 29.50
N THR A 417 23.18 -33.26 29.55
CA THR A 417 23.27 -32.41 28.36
C THR A 417 24.66 -31.80 28.23
N ALA A 418 25.08 -31.54 26.99
CA ALA A 418 26.31 -30.81 26.68
C ALA A 418 26.03 -29.67 25.70
N THR A 419 26.36 -28.45 26.07
CA THR A 419 26.07 -27.25 25.27
C THR A 419 27.37 -26.54 24.92
N LEU A 420 27.65 -26.35 23.63
CA LEU A 420 28.75 -25.48 23.19
C LEU A 420 28.38 -24.02 23.50
N LEU A 421 29.23 -23.33 24.23
CA LEU A 421 29.02 -21.95 24.65
C LEU A 421 29.64 -20.96 23.66
N PRO A 422 29.19 -19.69 23.63
CA PRO A 422 29.76 -18.65 22.76
C PRO A 422 31.27 -18.39 22.98
N ASN A 423 31.78 -18.70 24.18
CA ASN A 423 33.21 -18.58 24.50
C ASN A 423 34.06 -19.79 24.04
N GLY A 424 33.45 -20.78 23.37
CA GLY A 424 34.11 -21.98 22.86
C GLY A 424 34.30 -23.11 23.87
N LEU A 425 33.89 -22.93 25.13
CA LEU A 425 33.84 -24.02 26.12
C LEU A 425 32.58 -24.86 25.94
N VAL A 426 32.59 -26.09 26.44
CA VAL A 426 31.39 -26.95 26.48
C VAL A 426 30.91 -27.07 27.91
N LEU A 427 29.69 -26.62 28.20
CA LEU A 427 29.01 -26.87 29.46
C LEU A 427 28.43 -28.27 29.47
N VAL A 428 28.79 -29.07 30.45
CA VAL A 428 28.15 -30.34 30.74
C VAL A 428 27.45 -30.23 32.09
N THR A 429 26.16 -30.54 32.15
CA THR A 429 25.34 -30.33 33.35
C THR A 429 24.34 -31.45 33.57
N GLY A 430 24.07 -31.73 34.85
CA GLY A 430 23.13 -32.75 35.30
C GLY A 430 23.47 -34.16 34.83
N GLY A 431 22.45 -34.98 34.64
CA GLY A 431 22.56 -36.41 34.34
C GLY A 431 22.46 -37.28 35.59
N GLU A 432 22.48 -38.58 35.37
CA GLU A 432 22.44 -39.59 36.42
C GLU A 432 23.87 -40.11 36.65
N GLY A 433 24.31 -40.05 37.90
CA GLY A 433 25.57 -40.64 38.34
C GLY A 433 25.32 -41.88 39.19
N LYS A 434 26.40 -42.47 39.71
CA LYS A 434 26.35 -43.69 40.56
C LYS A 434 25.44 -43.57 41.80
N ALA A 435 25.25 -42.35 42.29
CA ALA A 435 24.51 -42.06 43.51
C ALA A 435 23.12 -41.45 43.25
N GLY A 436 22.68 -41.38 41.99
CA GLY A 436 21.41 -40.74 41.58
C GLY A 436 21.63 -39.48 40.73
N ALA A 437 20.59 -38.66 40.65
CA ALA A 437 20.59 -37.42 39.88
C ALA A 437 21.69 -36.45 40.32
N LEU A 438 22.34 -35.78 39.36
CA LEU A 438 23.38 -34.79 39.60
C LEU A 438 22.86 -33.36 39.41
N SER A 439 23.31 -32.44 40.26
CA SER A 439 23.18 -30.99 40.06
C SER A 439 24.48 -30.33 39.59
N SER A 440 25.59 -31.07 39.64
CA SER A 440 26.91 -30.57 39.28
C SER A 440 27.02 -30.27 37.79
N ALA A 441 27.82 -29.25 37.48
CA ALA A 441 28.16 -28.89 36.12
C ALA A 441 29.67 -28.63 35.99
N GLU A 442 30.19 -28.92 34.80
CA GLU A 442 31.62 -28.79 34.48
C GLU A 442 31.77 -28.15 33.09
N LEU A 443 32.86 -27.41 32.91
CA LEU A 443 33.26 -26.80 31.64
C LEU A 443 34.43 -27.58 31.04
N TYR A 444 34.27 -28.05 29.82
CA TYR A 444 35.37 -28.58 29.01
C TYR A 444 36.00 -27.49 28.17
N ASN A 445 37.33 -27.41 28.17
CA ASN A 445 38.11 -26.51 27.32
C ASN A 445 38.75 -27.28 26.15
N PRO A 446 38.25 -27.13 24.91
CA PRO A 446 38.78 -27.82 23.73
C PRO A 446 40.24 -27.55 23.41
N ALA A 447 40.77 -26.38 23.82
CA ALA A 447 42.15 -25.99 23.53
C ALA A 447 43.16 -26.71 24.43
N THR A 448 42.76 -27.07 25.66
CA THR A 448 43.64 -27.72 26.64
C THR A 448 43.27 -29.17 26.92
N GLY A 449 42.05 -29.58 26.58
CA GLY A 449 41.50 -30.88 26.94
C GLY A 449 41.14 -31.02 28.41
N ASN A 450 41.17 -29.93 29.19
CA ASN A 450 40.90 -29.93 30.62
C ASN A 450 39.42 -29.68 30.94
N TRP A 451 39.00 -30.23 32.08
CA TRP A 451 37.70 -29.98 32.69
C TRP A 451 37.87 -29.11 33.94
N SER A 452 36.93 -28.20 34.17
CA SER A 452 36.88 -27.39 35.38
C SER A 452 35.45 -27.32 35.93
N PRO A 453 35.24 -27.47 37.25
CA PRO A 453 33.92 -27.29 37.84
C PRO A 453 33.42 -25.85 37.66
N THR A 454 32.10 -25.69 37.51
CA THR A 454 31.41 -24.40 37.57
C THR A 454 30.31 -24.45 38.65
N GLY A 455 29.50 -23.40 38.81
CA GLY A 455 28.34 -23.44 39.71
C GLY A 455 27.40 -24.62 39.39
N SER A 456 26.57 -24.99 40.36
CA SER A 456 25.63 -26.11 40.28
C SER A 456 24.18 -25.63 40.21
N MET A 457 23.32 -26.43 39.58
CA MET A 457 21.86 -26.25 39.62
C MET A 457 21.33 -26.37 41.05
N ALA A 458 20.22 -25.70 41.34
CA ALA A 458 19.52 -25.84 42.62
C ALA A 458 18.88 -27.23 42.77
N GLN A 459 18.40 -27.80 41.66
CA GLN A 459 17.78 -29.12 41.64
C GLN A 459 18.55 -30.09 40.74
N ALA A 460 18.96 -31.23 41.31
CA ALA A 460 19.58 -32.31 40.56
C ALA A 460 18.59 -32.93 39.57
N ARG A 461 19.06 -33.21 38.34
CA ARG A 461 18.19 -33.69 37.26
C ARG A 461 18.93 -34.48 36.18
N PHE A 462 18.27 -35.46 35.59
CA PHE A 462 18.66 -36.18 34.36
C PHE A 462 17.52 -36.19 33.34
N SER A 463 17.77 -36.59 32.10
CA SER A 463 16.78 -36.54 31.00
C SER A 463 16.11 -35.17 30.80
N HIS A 464 16.83 -34.11 31.18
CA HIS A 464 16.44 -32.72 30.97
C HIS A 464 16.92 -32.23 29.61
N THR A 465 16.43 -31.07 29.17
CA THR A 465 16.94 -30.41 27.97
C THR A 465 17.76 -29.18 28.33
N ALA A 466 18.73 -28.82 27.48
CA ALA A 466 19.51 -27.60 27.61
C ALA A 466 19.54 -26.87 26.26
N THR A 467 19.12 -25.62 26.25
CA THR A 467 19.07 -24.77 25.04
C THR A 467 19.93 -23.54 25.23
N LEU A 468 20.91 -23.33 24.34
CA LEU A 468 21.63 -22.05 24.26
C LEU A 468 20.70 -20.99 23.67
N LEU A 469 20.45 -19.94 24.44
CA LEU A 469 19.58 -18.83 24.04
C LEU A 469 20.38 -17.77 23.26
N ALA A 470 19.66 -16.94 22.50
CA ALA A 470 20.25 -15.84 21.72
C ALA A 470 21.01 -14.80 22.59
N ASN A 471 20.65 -14.69 23.87
CA ASN A 471 21.34 -13.81 24.83
C ASN A 471 22.61 -14.45 25.45
N GLY A 472 22.98 -15.67 25.03
CA GLY A 472 24.16 -16.39 25.50
C GLY A 472 23.98 -17.17 26.81
N LEU A 473 22.80 -17.11 27.45
CA LEU A 473 22.48 -17.97 28.59
C LEU A 473 22.09 -19.38 28.12
N VAL A 474 22.27 -20.37 28.99
CA VAL A 474 21.77 -21.74 28.74
C VAL A 474 20.55 -21.98 29.61
N LEU A 475 19.41 -22.24 28.99
CA LEU A 475 18.18 -22.63 29.65
C LEU A 475 18.18 -24.15 29.85
N VAL A 476 18.08 -24.59 31.11
CA VAL A 476 17.89 -25.99 31.48
C VAL A 476 16.47 -26.19 31.99
N VAL A 477 15.75 -27.17 31.44
CA VAL A 477 14.31 -27.36 31.69
C VAL A 477 13.99 -28.81 31.97
N GLY A 478 13.10 -29.06 32.94
CA GLY A 478 12.46 -30.35 33.15
C GLY A 478 13.44 -31.47 33.50
N GLY A 479 13.16 -32.68 33.01
CA GLY A 479 13.85 -33.91 33.36
C GLY A 479 13.26 -34.56 34.61
N ALA A 480 14.02 -35.46 35.23
CA ALA A 480 13.65 -36.14 36.45
C ALA A 480 14.74 -35.99 37.52
N SER A 481 14.32 -35.90 38.78
CA SER A 481 15.17 -36.10 39.95
C SER A 481 14.91 -37.48 40.57
N ASP A 482 15.63 -37.81 41.63
CA ASP A 482 15.38 -39.02 42.44
C ASP A 482 13.96 -39.05 43.05
N SER A 483 13.24 -37.93 43.04
CA SER A 483 11.87 -37.80 43.55
C SER A 483 10.79 -37.75 42.45
N GLY A 484 11.16 -37.83 41.17
CA GLY A 484 10.23 -37.82 40.03
C GLY A 484 10.46 -36.72 39.01
N ALA A 485 9.55 -36.60 38.04
CA ALA A 485 9.63 -35.62 36.95
C ALA A 485 9.54 -34.17 37.46
N LEU A 486 10.20 -33.26 36.74
CA LEU A 486 10.35 -31.84 37.10
C LEU A 486 9.68 -30.94 36.07
N SER A 487 9.13 -29.81 36.54
CA SER A 487 8.68 -28.69 35.70
C SER A 487 9.59 -27.45 35.83
N SER A 488 10.51 -27.48 36.78
CA SER A 488 11.41 -26.38 37.09
C SER A 488 12.41 -26.12 35.95
N ALA A 489 12.78 -24.85 35.80
CA ALA A 489 13.81 -24.43 34.86
C ALA A 489 14.81 -23.48 35.53
N GLU A 490 16.04 -23.51 35.05
CA GLU A 490 17.15 -22.70 35.54
C GLU A 490 17.96 -22.15 34.37
N LEU A 491 18.52 -20.96 34.53
CA LEU A 491 19.41 -20.31 33.56
C LEU A 491 20.85 -20.36 34.08
N TYR A 492 21.76 -20.88 33.26
CA TYR A 492 23.19 -20.77 33.48
C TYR A 492 23.75 -19.54 32.74
N ASN A 493 24.56 -18.75 33.43
CA ASN A 493 25.29 -17.63 32.86
C ASN A 493 26.77 -18.00 32.65
N PRO A 494 27.22 -18.21 31.39
CA PRO A 494 28.61 -18.54 31.08
C PRO A 494 29.66 -17.51 31.49
N ALA A 495 29.27 -16.24 31.62
CA ALA A 495 30.21 -15.17 31.98
C ALA A 495 30.58 -15.20 33.46
N THR A 496 29.65 -15.63 34.31
CA THR A 496 29.82 -15.65 35.77
C THR A 496 29.94 -17.07 36.34
N GLY A 497 29.56 -18.09 35.58
CA GLY A 497 29.50 -19.47 36.05
C GLY A 497 28.39 -19.75 37.06
N THR A 498 27.38 -18.88 37.13
CA THR A 498 26.29 -18.94 38.12
C THR A 498 24.97 -19.42 37.52
N TRP A 499 24.14 -20.05 38.36
CA TRP A 499 22.78 -20.46 38.03
C TRP A 499 21.74 -19.54 38.68
N SER A 500 20.63 -19.31 38.00
CA SER A 500 19.48 -18.59 38.54
C SER A 500 18.18 -19.29 38.15
N PRO A 501 17.20 -19.43 39.07
CA PRO A 501 15.89 -19.97 38.73
C PRO A 501 15.14 -19.05 37.75
N THR A 502 14.31 -19.63 36.89
CA THR A 502 13.38 -18.90 36.02
C THR A 502 11.97 -19.51 36.14
N GLY A 503 11.00 -19.06 35.34
CA GLY A 503 9.65 -19.61 35.37
C GLY A 503 9.64 -21.12 35.09
N SER A 504 8.67 -21.81 35.67
CA SER A 504 8.46 -23.25 35.51
C SER A 504 7.35 -23.54 34.49
N MET A 505 7.45 -24.69 33.83
CA MET A 505 6.35 -25.24 33.02
C MET A 505 5.13 -25.54 33.91
N SER A 506 3.95 -25.55 33.30
CA SER A 506 2.68 -25.89 33.97
C SER A 506 2.55 -27.38 34.29
N GLN A 507 3.26 -28.23 33.54
CA GLN A 507 3.35 -29.67 33.77
C GLN A 507 4.80 -30.12 33.94
N VAL A 508 5.01 -31.17 34.73
CA VAL A 508 6.31 -31.83 34.83
C VAL A 508 6.58 -32.63 33.55
N ARG A 509 7.83 -32.66 33.08
CA ARG A 509 8.21 -33.35 31.84
C ARG A 509 9.60 -33.97 31.95
N THR A 510 9.72 -35.26 31.67
CA THR A 510 10.99 -35.94 31.34
C THR A 510 10.88 -36.56 29.95
N ASP A 511 12.03 -36.88 29.33
CA ASP A 511 12.12 -37.55 28.02
C ASP A 511 11.33 -36.83 26.91
N PHE A 512 11.29 -35.50 27.04
CA PHE A 512 10.63 -34.55 26.15
C PHE A 512 11.65 -33.89 25.22
N ALA A 513 11.16 -33.16 24.22
CA ALA A 513 12.03 -32.44 23.29
C ALA A 513 11.86 -30.92 23.42
N THR A 514 12.91 -30.19 23.07
CA THR A 514 12.87 -28.73 22.93
C THR A 514 13.36 -28.29 21.57
N ALA A 515 12.85 -27.14 21.10
CA ALA A 515 13.35 -26.46 19.92
C ALA A 515 13.44 -24.94 20.20
N LEU A 516 14.58 -24.33 19.90
CA LEU A 516 14.71 -22.88 19.85
C LEU A 516 14.04 -22.38 18.58
N LEU A 517 13.03 -21.53 18.70
CA LEU A 517 12.27 -20.99 17.58
C LEU A 517 12.93 -19.75 16.96
N PRO A 518 12.58 -19.37 15.71
CA PRO A 518 13.16 -18.19 15.05
C PRO A 518 12.91 -16.87 15.79
N ASP A 519 11.82 -16.79 16.57
CA ASP A 519 11.48 -15.64 17.41
C ASP A 519 12.30 -15.56 18.72
N GLY A 520 13.19 -16.53 18.96
CA GLY A 520 14.03 -16.63 20.15
C GLY A 520 13.35 -17.29 21.35
N THR A 521 12.09 -17.71 21.25
CA THR A 521 11.42 -18.50 22.28
C THR A 521 11.81 -19.97 22.21
N VAL A 522 11.64 -20.71 23.30
CA VAL A 522 11.92 -22.15 23.35
C VAL A 522 10.61 -22.91 23.45
N LEU A 523 10.32 -23.75 22.46
CA LEU A 523 9.22 -24.70 22.52
C LEU A 523 9.67 -25.92 23.33
N ALA A 524 8.94 -26.27 24.39
CA ALA A 524 9.01 -27.56 25.05
C ALA A 524 7.76 -28.35 24.69
N LEU A 525 7.91 -29.60 24.26
CA LEU A 525 6.81 -30.39 23.75
C LEU A 525 6.88 -31.86 24.17
N ALA A 526 5.70 -32.43 24.37
CA ALA A 526 5.51 -33.84 24.65
C ALA A 526 6.28 -34.30 25.92
N GLY A 527 6.78 -35.54 25.94
CA GLY A 527 7.42 -36.18 27.09
C GLY A 527 6.46 -36.96 27.96
N THR A 528 6.87 -37.29 29.18
CA THR A 528 6.03 -37.96 30.19
C THR A 528 6.07 -37.20 31.51
N ASP A 529 4.95 -37.21 32.24
CA ASP A 529 4.87 -36.67 33.60
C ASP A 529 5.32 -37.68 34.68
N GLY A 530 5.82 -38.84 34.26
CA GLY A 530 6.19 -39.97 35.12
C GLY A 530 5.08 -41.01 35.26
N ASN A 531 3.85 -40.72 34.82
CA ASN A 531 2.74 -41.66 34.80
C ASN A 531 2.15 -41.84 33.39
N THR A 532 2.08 -40.77 32.61
CA THR A 532 1.44 -40.74 31.29
C THR A 532 2.23 -39.89 30.31
N GLU A 533 2.21 -40.31 29.04
CA GLU A 533 2.75 -39.54 27.94
C GLU A 533 1.92 -38.28 27.71
N LEU A 534 2.59 -37.19 27.31
CA LEU A 534 2.02 -35.86 27.18
C LEU A 534 1.90 -35.49 25.70
N SER A 535 0.79 -34.85 25.35
CA SER A 535 0.60 -34.17 24.06
C SER A 535 0.73 -32.66 24.17
N SER A 536 0.80 -32.12 25.38
CA SER A 536 0.88 -30.67 25.60
C SER A 536 2.23 -30.11 25.16
N ALA A 537 2.23 -28.84 24.75
CA ALA A 537 3.42 -28.07 24.47
C ALA A 537 3.32 -26.66 25.08
N GLU A 538 4.47 -26.08 25.40
CA GLU A 538 4.60 -24.77 26.04
C GLU A 538 5.77 -24.00 25.43
N ARG A 539 5.65 -22.67 25.31
CA ARG A 539 6.73 -21.79 24.89
C ARG A 539 7.29 -21.01 26.08
N TYR A 540 8.61 -20.98 26.18
CA TYR A 540 9.34 -20.12 27.10
C TYR A 540 9.77 -18.84 26.41
N ALA A 541 9.43 -17.70 26.99
CA ALA A 541 9.91 -16.38 26.56
C ALA A 541 11.12 -15.95 27.42
N PRO A 542 12.36 -15.93 26.87
CA PRO A 542 13.55 -15.60 27.65
C PRO A 542 13.59 -14.19 28.24
N ALA A 543 12.92 -13.23 27.60
CA ALA A 543 12.91 -11.84 28.03
C ALA A 543 12.17 -11.66 29.38
N THR A 544 11.12 -12.46 29.60
CA THR A 544 10.26 -12.38 30.79
C THR A 544 10.42 -13.57 31.72
N GLY A 545 11.04 -14.66 31.26
CA GLY A 545 11.16 -15.90 32.00
C GLY A 545 9.83 -16.63 32.17
N THR A 546 8.86 -16.41 31.28
CA THR A 546 7.50 -16.95 31.40
C THR A 546 7.25 -18.11 30.44
N TRP A 547 6.58 -19.15 30.92
CA TRP A 547 6.03 -20.23 30.09
C TRP A 547 4.58 -19.91 29.71
N THR A 548 4.21 -20.24 28.48
CA THR A 548 2.84 -20.08 27.97
C THR A 548 2.46 -21.31 27.18
N GLN A 549 1.29 -21.88 27.49
CA GLN A 549 0.76 -23.03 26.76
C GLN A 549 0.48 -22.66 25.29
N THR A 550 0.79 -23.58 24.39
CA THR A 550 0.46 -23.47 22.95
C THR A 550 -0.38 -24.68 22.52
N GLY A 551 -0.64 -24.84 21.22
CA GLY A 551 -1.37 -26.00 20.73
C GLY A 551 -0.73 -27.31 21.16
N SER A 552 -1.56 -28.34 21.34
CA SER A 552 -1.13 -29.69 21.69
C SER A 552 -0.90 -30.53 20.45
N LEU A 553 0.05 -31.46 20.54
CA LEU A 553 0.20 -32.54 19.57
C LEU A 553 -1.11 -33.35 19.49
N ILE A 554 -1.32 -33.96 18.32
CA ILE A 554 -2.43 -34.86 18.02
C ILE A 554 -2.27 -36.15 18.84
N HIS A 555 -1.04 -36.67 18.94
CA HIS A 555 -0.71 -37.83 19.77
C HIS A 555 0.23 -37.44 20.90
N ALA A 556 -0.10 -37.88 22.12
CA ALA A 556 0.83 -37.86 23.23
C ALA A 556 2.04 -38.74 22.92
N ARG A 557 3.24 -38.31 23.30
CA ARG A 557 4.48 -39.05 23.00
C ARG A 557 5.63 -38.68 23.93
N ASP A 558 6.50 -39.63 24.26
CA ASP A 558 7.83 -39.35 24.83
C ASP A 558 8.94 -39.97 23.97
N LEU A 559 10.22 -39.80 24.36
CA LEU A 559 11.39 -40.38 23.67
C LEU A 559 11.48 -40.06 22.17
N LEU A 560 10.86 -38.94 21.80
CA LEU A 560 10.80 -38.37 20.46
C LEU A 560 12.03 -37.52 20.13
N THR A 561 12.07 -37.01 18.90
CA THR A 561 12.94 -35.90 18.53
C THR A 561 12.13 -34.71 18.03
N ALA A 562 12.66 -33.50 18.21
CA ALA A 562 12.09 -32.27 17.65
C ALA A 562 13.17 -31.54 16.85
N THR A 563 12.87 -31.22 15.58
CA THR A 563 13.81 -30.56 14.67
C THR A 563 13.20 -29.28 14.14
N LEU A 564 13.85 -28.13 14.35
CA LEU A 564 13.51 -26.89 13.67
C LEU A 564 13.88 -27.01 12.19
N LEU A 565 12.91 -26.80 11.30
CA LEU A 565 13.08 -26.84 9.86
C LEU A 565 13.46 -25.46 9.30
N PRO A 566 14.06 -25.37 8.09
CA PRO A 566 14.43 -24.09 7.47
C PRO A 566 13.27 -23.12 7.26
N ASN A 567 12.04 -23.64 7.13
CA ASN A 567 10.82 -22.84 7.01
C ASN A 567 10.31 -22.30 8.36
N GLY A 568 11.02 -22.55 9.46
CA GLY A 568 10.66 -22.10 10.80
C GLY A 568 9.72 -23.03 11.56
N ARG A 569 9.15 -24.07 10.94
CA ARG A 569 8.31 -25.07 11.62
C ARG A 569 9.14 -26.06 12.44
N VAL A 570 8.52 -26.72 13.42
CA VAL A 570 9.18 -27.78 14.20
C VAL A 570 8.56 -29.13 13.86
N LEU A 571 9.40 -30.05 13.39
CA LEU A 571 9.02 -31.45 13.14
C LEU A 571 9.21 -32.28 14.42
N ALA A 572 8.11 -32.75 15.01
CA ALA A 572 8.11 -33.74 16.07
C ALA A 572 8.03 -35.14 15.44
N THR A 573 9.05 -35.97 15.66
CA THR A 573 9.20 -37.25 14.97
C THR A 573 9.10 -38.42 15.94
N ALA A 574 8.21 -39.37 15.63
CA ALA A 574 8.05 -40.66 16.31
C ALA A 574 7.94 -40.56 17.85
N GLY A 575 8.49 -41.52 18.59
CA GLY A 575 8.40 -41.62 20.05
C GLY A 575 7.50 -42.77 20.51
N LEU A 576 7.11 -42.77 21.78
CA LEU A 576 6.30 -43.82 22.40
C LEU A 576 4.98 -43.26 22.93
N ALA A 577 3.90 -44.01 22.76
CA ALA A 577 2.59 -43.74 23.37
C ALA A 577 1.89 -45.05 23.73
N GLY A 578 2.37 -45.73 24.78
CA GLY A 578 2.08 -47.14 25.08
C GLY A 578 2.57 -48.15 24.03
N SER A 579 2.87 -47.70 22.81
CA SER A 579 3.50 -48.44 21.72
C SER A 579 4.30 -47.47 20.84
N ASP A 580 5.31 -47.98 20.12
CA ASP A 580 6.15 -47.15 19.26
C ASP A 580 5.31 -46.44 18.19
N LEU A 581 5.53 -45.15 18.03
CA LEU A 581 4.89 -44.32 17.02
C LEU A 581 5.72 -44.24 15.74
N TYR A 582 5.01 -44.24 14.63
CA TYR A 582 5.52 -43.90 13.30
C TYR A 582 4.96 -42.56 12.80
N SER A 583 3.97 -41.99 13.50
CA SER A 583 3.34 -40.74 13.14
C SER A 583 4.23 -39.56 13.49
N ASP A 584 4.23 -38.55 12.61
CA ASP A 584 5.01 -37.34 12.78
C ASP A 584 4.11 -36.12 12.63
N GLU A 585 4.50 -35.03 13.30
CA GLU A 585 3.66 -33.84 13.41
C GLU A 585 4.50 -32.57 13.22
N LEU A 586 3.92 -31.59 12.53
CA LEU A 586 4.51 -30.28 12.31
C LEU A 586 3.82 -29.23 13.18
N TYR A 587 4.64 -28.52 13.94
CA TYR A 587 4.25 -27.33 14.66
C TYR A 587 4.52 -26.08 13.83
N ASP A 588 3.51 -25.22 13.72
CA ASP A 588 3.65 -23.90 13.13
C ASP A 588 3.78 -22.81 14.21
N PRO A 589 4.95 -22.15 14.35
CA PRO A 589 5.13 -21.12 15.35
C PRO A 589 4.29 -19.85 15.15
N ALA A 590 3.80 -19.57 13.95
CA ALA A 590 3.00 -18.36 13.70
C ALA A 590 1.58 -18.50 14.27
N THR A 591 1.00 -19.70 14.15
CA THR A 591 -0.37 -20.00 14.59
C THR A 591 -0.42 -20.73 15.93
N GLY A 592 0.68 -21.39 16.32
CA GLY A 592 0.72 -22.28 17.48
C GLY A 592 -0.04 -23.58 17.28
N THR A 593 -0.30 -23.99 16.03
CA THR A 593 -1.06 -25.20 15.70
C THR A 593 -0.16 -26.37 15.35
N TRP A 594 -0.66 -27.59 15.60
CA TRP A 594 -0.05 -28.84 15.17
C TRP A 594 -0.84 -29.43 14.01
N THR A 595 -0.12 -29.99 13.05
CA THR A 595 -0.68 -30.68 11.88
C THR A 595 0.02 -32.02 11.71
N GLN A 596 -0.72 -33.06 11.31
CA GLN A 596 -0.12 -34.33 10.94
C GLN A 596 0.63 -34.18 9.62
N THR A 597 1.84 -34.73 9.53
CA THR A 597 2.61 -34.82 8.28
C THR A 597 2.75 -36.30 7.85
N ALA A 598 3.51 -36.61 6.80
CA ALA A 598 3.77 -38.00 6.47
C ALA A 598 4.43 -38.73 7.65
N SER A 599 4.16 -40.01 7.72
CA SER A 599 4.67 -40.88 8.78
C SER A 599 5.89 -41.66 8.31
N LEU A 600 6.81 -41.92 9.21
CA LEU A 600 7.91 -42.87 9.00
C LEU A 600 7.40 -44.24 8.53
N GLY A 601 8.23 -44.94 7.75
CA GLY A 601 7.98 -46.33 7.35
C GLY A 601 8.09 -47.32 8.53
N TRP A 602 8.81 -46.94 9.60
CA TRP A 602 8.96 -47.75 10.80
C TRP A 602 8.84 -46.92 12.08
N ALA A 603 7.99 -47.42 12.97
CA ALA A 603 7.85 -46.87 14.31
C ALA A 603 9.14 -47.00 15.12
N ARG A 604 9.46 -45.94 15.88
CA ARG A 604 10.73 -45.86 16.62
C ARG A 604 10.72 -44.85 17.77
N GLU A 605 11.49 -45.14 18.80
CA GLU A 605 11.86 -44.23 19.89
C GLU A 605 13.39 -44.23 20.08
N GLN A 606 13.92 -43.29 20.88
CA GLN A 606 15.35 -43.22 21.22
C GLN A 606 16.28 -43.23 19.99
N HIS A 607 15.77 -42.67 18.89
CA HIS A 607 16.45 -42.41 17.63
C HIS A 607 17.07 -41.02 17.65
N THR A 608 17.82 -40.67 16.60
CA THR A 608 18.33 -39.30 16.43
C THR A 608 17.74 -38.65 15.20
N ALA A 609 17.52 -37.34 15.26
CA ALA A 609 17.20 -36.49 14.12
C ALA A 609 18.35 -35.51 13.87
N THR A 610 18.69 -35.29 12.62
CA THR A 610 19.73 -34.33 12.24
C THR A 610 19.26 -33.54 11.02
N LEU A 611 19.05 -32.24 11.19
CA LEU A 611 18.85 -31.32 10.09
C LEU A 611 20.14 -31.28 9.24
N LEU A 612 20.01 -31.58 7.96
CA LEU A 612 21.10 -31.58 7.00
C LEU A 612 21.27 -30.20 6.36
N ALA A 613 22.45 -29.96 5.78
CA ALA A 613 22.76 -28.69 5.12
C ALA A 613 21.87 -28.39 3.90
N ASP A 614 21.23 -29.41 3.32
CA ASP A 614 20.28 -29.28 2.22
C ASP A 614 18.81 -29.10 2.67
N GLY A 615 18.58 -28.96 3.98
CA GLY A 615 17.25 -28.72 4.56
C GLY A 615 16.47 -29.98 4.92
N ARG A 616 16.91 -31.17 4.47
CA ARG A 616 16.28 -32.44 4.83
C ARG A 616 16.57 -32.83 6.27
N VAL A 617 15.74 -33.67 6.87
CA VAL A 617 16.00 -34.24 8.21
C VAL A 617 16.34 -35.72 8.09
N LEU A 618 17.55 -36.10 8.53
CA LEU A 618 17.94 -37.49 8.67
C LEU A 618 17.47 -38.04 10.01
N ILE A 619 16.66 -39.10 9.96
CA ILE A 619 16.37 -39.94 11.12
C ILE A 619 17.22 -41.20 11.04
N ALA A 620 17.92 -41.53 12.13
CA ALA A 620 18.79 -42.69 12.19
C ALA A 620 18.53 -43.54 13.44
N GLY A 621 18.45 -44.85 13.22
CA GLY A 621 18.36 -45.84 14.30
C GLY A 621 17.09 -45.74 15.14
N GLY A 622 17.25 -46.03 16.43
CA GLY A 622 16.17 -46.16 17.38
C GLY A 622 15.80 -47.61 17.66
N ILE A 623 14.83 -47.78 18.55
CA ILE A 623 14.24 -49.06 18.89
C ILE A 623 12.75 -49.01 18.56
N GLY A 624 12.22 -50.12 18.07
CA GLY A 624 10.78 -50.35 17.94
C GLY A 624 10.48 -51.82 18.23
N ARG A 625 9.93 -52.56 17.25
CA ARG A 625 9.86 -54.05 17.31
C ARG A 625 11.22 -54.77 17.37
N GLY A 626 12.31 -54.01 17.36
CA GLY A 626 13.69 -54.43 17.46
C GLY A 626 14.60 -53.23 17.30
N ILE A 627 15.90 -53.43 17.47
CA ILE A 627 16.89 -52.36 17.28
C ILE A 627 17.05 -52.10 15.79
N LEU A 628 16.92 -50.84 15.38
CA LEU A 628 16.86 -50.46 13.97
C LEU A 628 18.24 -50.03 13.45
N ALA A 629 18.62 -50.55 12.28
CA ALA A 629 19.70 -50.01 11.44
C ALA A 629 19.18 -49.00 10.42
N ARG A 630 17.86 -48.80 10.35
CA ARG A 630 17.22 -48.05 9.29
C ARG A 630 17.40 -46.55 9.49
N ALA A 631 17.57 -45.86 8.37
CA ALA A 631 17.53 -44.42 8.31
C ALA A 631 16.49 -43.98 7.27
N GLU A 632 15.90 -42.81 7.50
CA GLU A 632 14.88 -42.20 6.63
C GLU A 632 15.18 -40.71 6.52
N LEU A 633 14.78 -40.10 5.41
CA LEU A 633 14.94 -38.68 5.13
C LEU A 633 13.58 -38.03 4.96
N PHE A 634 13.34 -36.99 5.75
CA PHE A 634 12.21 -36.09 5.58
C PHE A 634 12.59 -34.96 4.61
N HIS A 635 11.71 -34.66 3.66
CA HIS A 635 11.87 -33.60 2.66
C HIS A 635 10.88 -32.45 2.89
#